data_AF-A0A8S1NKR1-F1
#
_entry.id   AF-A0A8S1NKR1-F1
#
_cell.length_a   1.000
_cell.length_b   1.000
_cell.length_c   1.000
_cell.angle_alpha   90.00
_cell.angle_beta   90.00
_cell.angle_gamma   90.00
#
_symmetry.space_group_name_H-M   'P 1'
#
loop_
_entity.id
_entity.type
_entity.pdbx_description
1 polymer ?
#
loop_
_entity_poly.entity_id
_entity_poly.type
_entity_poly.pdbx_seq_one_letter_code
_entity_poly.pdbx_strand_id
1 'polypeptide(L)'
;MQQLQKEENNGKKTEPSQIFQSLLFLIATSIIESNYIDQECNQNLSSFIHLVFYGFICFTITILTSAIPRSENKMIDIIFSILILCFYIYQFSLWIYALTLYSSENDCQNKAPVLYFFLEMYVVYYAAVLGIIIFAIIFFSVKALLENCFKSKKNIYLET
;
A
#
# COMPACT_ATOMS: atom_id res chain seq x y z
N MET A 1 16.94 -17.95 -28.41
CA MET A 1 16.31 -16.64 -28.13
C MET A 1 14.97 -16.74 -27.40
N GLN A 2 14.12 -17.74 -27.66
CA GLN A 2 12.82 -17.88 -26.96
C GLN A 2 12.91 -18.31 -25.48
N GLN A 3 14.03 -18.89 -25.04
CA GLN A 3 14.22 -19.27 -23.62
C GLN A 3 14.59 -18.08 -22.73
N LEU A 4 15.28 -17.05 -23.26
CA LEU A 4 15.62 -15.83 -22.51
C LEU A 4 14.39 -14.93 -22.26
N GLN A 5 13.38 -14.95 -23.14
CA GLN A 5 12.12 -14.21 -22.93
C GLN A 5 11.17 -14.88 -21.92
N LYS A 6 11.30 -16.19 -21.69
CA LYS A 6 10.42 -16.92 -20.78
C LYS A 6 10.83 -16.76 -19.31
N GLU A 7 12.11 -16.50 -19.04
CA GLU A 7 12.60 -16.15 -17.71
C GLU A 7 12.33 -14.69 -17.34
N GLU A 8 12.25 -13.78 -18.32
CA GLU A 8 11.98 -12.36 -18.06
C GLU A 8 10.57 -12.08 -17.53
N ASN A 9 9.61 -12.97 -17.81
CA ASN A 9 8.22 -12.89 -17.32
C ASN A 9 8.01 -13.50 -15.93
N ASN A 10 9.01 -14.14 -15.33
CA ASN A 10 8.93 -14.75 -13.99
C ASN A 10 9.72 -13.99 -12.92
N GLY A 11 10.49 -12.97 -13.29
CA GLY A 11 11.00 -12.01 -12.33
C GLY A 11 9.83 -11.20 -11.79
N LYS A 12 9.54 -11.28 -10.49
CA LYS A 12 8.76 -10.28 -9.75
C LYS A 12 9.45 -8.92 -9.94
N LYS A 13 9.22 -8.27 -11.08
CA LYS A 13 9.72 -6.93 -11.36
C LYS A 13 8.90 -6.00 -10.48
N THR A 14 9.55 -5.40 -9.49
CA THR A 14 9.01 -4.32 -8.69
C THR A 14 8.46 -3.26 -9.63
N GLU A 15 7.16 -2.95 -9.52
CA GLU A 15 6.53 -2.03 -10.46
C GLU A 15 7.08 -0.61 -10.21
N PRO A 16 7.55 0.10 -11.25
CA PRO A 16 8.08 1.45 -11.11
C PRO A 16 7.04 2.44 -10.53
N SER A 17 5.75 2.12 -10.66
CA SER A 17 4.63 2.85 -10.03
C SER A 17 4.75 2.89 -8.50
N GLN A 18 5.14 1.78 -7.87
CA GLN A 18 5.26 1.67 -6.40
C GLN A 18 6.44 2.48 -5.87
N ILE A 19 7.56 2.49 -6.61
CA ILE A 19 8.74 3.33 -6.30
C ILE A 19 8.36 4.81 -6.39
N PHE A 20 7.76 5.21 -7.51
CA PHE A 20 7.41 6.60 -7.78
C PHE A 20 6.40 7.14 -6.76
N GLN A 21 5.39 6.34 -6.42
CA GLN A 21 4.41 6.69 -5.41
C GLN A 21 5.04 6.88 -4.03
N SER A 22 5.91 5.95 -3.61
CA SER A 22 6.58 6.03 -2.31
C SER A 22 7.46 7.29 -2.21
N LEU A 23 8.14 7.64 -3.30
CA LEU A 23 8.92 8.88 -3.40
C LEU A 23 8.06 10.14 -3.30
N LEU A 24 6.91 10.19 -3.97
CA LEU A 24 5.99 11.33 -3.87
C LEU A 24 5.49 11.54 -2.43
N PHE A 25 5.09 10.45 -1.76
CA PHE A 25 4.66 10.51 -0.35
C PHE A 25 5.82 10.91 0.57
N LEU A 26 7.04 10.44 0.30
CA LEU A 26 8.23 10.80 1.05
C LEU A 26 8.57 12.30 0.92
N ILE A 27 8.50 12.84 -0.30
CA ILE A 27 8.74 14.26 -0.56
C ILE A 27 7.66 15.11 0.13
N ALA A 28 6.39 14.73 0.00
CA ALA A 28 5.29 15.45 0.63
C ALA A 28 5.43 15.47 2.16
N THR A 29 5.76 14.33 2.77
CA THR A 29 5.98 14.24 4.23
C THR A 29 7.21 15.03 4.69
N SER A 30 8.30 15.02 3.93
CA SER A 30 9.50 15.82 4.24
C SER A 30 9.23 17.33 4.21
N ILE A 31 8.47 17.80 3.21
CA ILE A 31 8.09 19.22 3.11
C ILE A 31 7.21 19.62 4.30
N ILE A 32 6.31 18.74 4.73
CA ILE A 32 5.43 19.00 5.87
C ILE A 32 6.22 18.99 7.19
N GLU A 33 7.09 18.01 7.36
CA GLU A 33 7.99 17.88 8.52
C GLU A 33 8.84 19.14 8.69
N SER A 34 9.47 19.61 7.61
CA SER A 34 10.39 20.76 7.64
C SER A 34 9.73 22.11 7.84
N ASN A 35 8.45 22.28 7.47
CA ASN A 35 7.80 23.59 7.48
C ASN A 35 6.70 23.77 8.54
N TYR A 36 6.17 22.68 9.11
CA TYR A 36 4.94 22.77 9.90
C TYR A 36 4.89 21.93 11.19
N ILE A 37 5.94 21.18 11.55
CA ILE A 37 5.93 20.36 12.78
C ILE A 37 5.99 21.18 14.08
N ASP A 38 6.54 22.40 14.03
CA ASP A 38 6.63 23.28 15.20
C ASP A 38 5.34 24.06 15.49
N GLN A 39 4.26 23.85 14.73
CA GLN A 39 2.96 24.47 15.02
C GLN A 39 2.30 23.79 16.23
N GLU A 40 1.65 24.58 17.11
CA GLU A 40 1.02 24.20 18.39
C GLU A 40 -0.19 23.22 18.26
N CYS A 41 -0.11 22.24 17.37
CA CYS A 41 -1.07 21.16 17.27
C CYS A 41 -0.60 19.93 18.05
N ASN A 42 -1.57 19.14 18.47
CA ASN A 42 -1.45 17.93 19.28
C ASN A 42 -0.24 17.05 18.88
N GLN A 43 0.61 16.68 19.85
CA GLN A 43 1.83 15.85 19.65
C GLN A 43 1.58 14.57 18.86
N ASN A 44 0.35 14.05 18.91
CA ASN A 44 -0.07 12.86 18.16
C ASN A 44 -0.03 13.07 16.63
N LEU A 45 -0.36 14.26 16.13
CA LEU A 45 -0.37 14.54 14.68
C LEU A 45 1.06 14.70 14.14
N SER A 46 1.94 15.33 14.91
CA SER A 46 3.37 15.40 14.60
C SER A 46 4.00 13.98 14.60
N SER A 47 3.68 13.18 15.61
CA SER A 47 4.13 11.78 15.70
C SER A 47 3.64 10.94 14.51
N PHE A 48 2.40 11.15 14.06
CA PHE A 48 1.87 10.50 12.85
C PHE A 48 2.71 10.85 11.62
N ILE A 49 3.02 12.13 11.39
CA ILE A 49 3.81 12.55 10.22
C ILE A 49 5.20 11.93 10.24
N HIS A 50 5.87 11.91 11.39
CA HIS A 50 7.17 11.23 11.52
C HIS A 50 7.05 9.73 11.21
N LEU A 51 6.05 9.04 11.78
CA LEU A 51 5.83 7.62 11.49
C LEU A 51 5.62 7.38 9.99
N VAL A 52 4.77 8.17 9.34
CA VAL A 52 4.53 8.07 7.90
C VAL A 52 5.82 8.33 7.12
N PHE A 53 6.58 9.37 7.46
CA PHE A 53 7.86 9.70 6.82
C PHE A 53 8.89 8.56 6.92
N TYR A 54 9.23 8.13 8.14
CA TYR A 54 10.19 7.05 8.37
C TYR A 54 9.70 5.72 7.79
N GLY A 55 8.40 5.46 7.82
CA GLY A 55 7.78 4.32 7.15
C GLY A 55 8.07 4.31 5.65
N PHE A 56 7.81 5.41 4.95
CA PHE A 56 8.08 5.52 3.51
C PHE A 56 9.57 5.43 3.15
N ILE A 57 10.48 5.91 4.02
CA ILE A 57 11.92 5.70 3.84
C ILE A 57 12.23 4.19 3.83
N CYS A 58 11.82 3.47 4.87
CA CYS A 58 12.07 2.04 5.01
C CYS A 58 11.50 1.24 3.84
N PHE A 59 10.32 1.62 3.35
CA PHE A 59 9.70 0.98 2.20
C PHE A 59 10.43 1.24 0.90
N THR A 60 10.80 2.49 0.66
CA THR A 60 11.54 2.88 -0.55
C THR A 60 12.86 2.11 -0.60
N ILE A 61 13.59 2.02 0.52
CA ILE A 61 14.81 1.20 0.62
C ILE A 61 14.52 -0.27 0.34
N THR A 62 13.45 -0.82 0.91
CA THR A 62 13.06 -2.23 0.71
C THR A 62 12.77 -2.52 -0.76
N ILE A 63 11.97 -1.66 -1.40
CA ILE A 63 11.62 -1.74 -2.81
C ILE A 63 12.88 -1.60 -3.69
N LEU A 64 13.73 -0.62 -3.42
CA LEU A 64 14.95 -0.38 -4.19
C LEU A 64 15.92 -1.57 -4.10
N THR A 65 16.06 -2.13 -2.89
CA THR A 65 16.87 -3.33 -2.66
C THR A 65 16.26 -4.55 -3.35
N SER A 66 14.92 -4.65 -3.39
CA SER A 66 14.22 -5.73 -4.09
C SER A 66 14.34 -5.67 -5.62
N ALA A 67 14.63 -4.50 -6.18
CA ALA A 67 14.79 -4.30 -7.63
C ALA A 67 16.15 -4.76 -8.17
N ILE A 68 17.14 -4.98 -7.29
CA ILE A 68 18.44 -5.56 -7.65
C ILE A 68 18.23 -7.04 -7.98
N PRO A 69 18.76 -7.56 -9.11
CA PRO A 69 18.58 -8.96 -9.49
C PRO A 69 19.05 -9.88 -8.35
N ARG A 70 18.11 -10.69 -7.84
CA ARG A 70 18.34 -11.53 -6.66
C ARG A 70 19.34 -12.63 -6.99
N SER A 71 20.27 -12.87 -6.07
CA SER A 71 21.07 -14.10 -6.07
C SER A 71 20.13 -15.32 -6.03
N GLU A 72 20.53 -16.46 -6.58
CA GLU A 72 19.76 -17.74 -6.60
C GLU A 72 19.32 -18.27 -5.22
N ASN A 73 19.71 -17.59 -4.14
CA ASN A 73 19.43 -17.97 -2.78
C ASN A 73 17.97 -17.71 -2.38
N LYS A 74 17.14 -18.76 -2.42
CA LYS A 74 15.72 -18.76 -2.06
C LYS A 74 15.42 -18.16 -0.67
N MET A 75 16.37 -18.23 0.28
CA MET A 75 16.17 -17.67 1.61
C MET A 75 16.02 -16.14 1.59
N ILE A 76 16.76 -15.47 0.69
CA ILE A 76 16.74 -14.01 0.58
C ILE A 76 15.38 -13.54 0.02
N ASP A 77 14.79 -14.26 -0.94
CA ASP A 77 13.46 -13.97 -1.47
C ASP A 77 12.37 -14.05 -0.38
N ILE A 78 12.44 -15.07 0.48
CA ILE A 78 11.50 -15.23 1.60
C ILE A 78 11.61 -14.05 2.57
N ILE A 79 12.83 -13.65 2.94
CA ILE A 79 13.06 -12.51 3.85
C ILE A 79 12.45 -11.23 3.27
N PHE A 80 12.72 -10.92 2.00
CA PHE A 80 12.14 -9.73 1.36
C PHE A 80 10.61 -9.82 1.24
N SER A 81 10.06 -11.00 0.96
CA SER A 81 8.61 -11.18 0.91
C SER A 81 7.96 -10.96 2.28
N ILE A 82 8.59 -11.43 3.36
CA ILE A 82 8.14 -11.16 4.73
C ILE A 82 8.26 -9.67 5.05
N LEU A 83 9.36 -9.03 4.68
CA LEU A 83 9.58 -7.60 4.94
C LEU A 83 8.52 -6.72 4.26
N ILE A 84 8.16 -7.05 3.01
CA ILE A 84 7.06 -6.41 2.29
C ILE A 84 5.72 -6.64 2.99
N LEU A 85 5.45 -7.87 3.47
CA LEU A 85 4.23 -8.17 4.21
C LEU A 85 4.14 -7.38 5.52
N CYS A 86 5.23 -7.33 6.31
CA CYS A 86 5.32 -6.51 7.51
C CYS A 86 5.06 -5.03 7.20
N PHE A 87 5.52 -4.54 6.05
CA PHE A 87 5.26 -3.17 5.63
C PHE A 87 3.78 -2.91 5.31
N TYR A 88 3.10 -3.83 4.62
CA TYR A 88 1.66 -3.68 4.38
C TYR A 88 0.86 -3.69 5.68
N ILE A 89 1.24 -4.55 6.64
CA ILE A 89 0.62 -4.56 7.98
C ILE A 89 0.86 -3.22 8.68
N TYR A 90 2.09 -2.71 8.65
CA TYR A 90 2.45 -1.42 9.22
C TYR A 90 1.62 -0.27 8.62
N GLN A 91 1.48 -0.23 7.29
CA GLN A 91 0.67 0.79 6.61
C GLN A 91 -0.81 0.70 6.96
N PHE A 92 -1.33 -0.52 7.08
CA PHE A 92 -2.71 -0.73 7.52
C PHE A 92 -2.92 -0.25 8.97
N SER A 93 -1.98 -0.53 9.88
CA SER A 93 -2.01 0.00 11.24
C SER A 93 -1.93 1.52 11.28
N LEU A 94 -1.08 2.14 10.44
CA LEU A 94 -1.01 3.60 10.31
C LEU A 94 -2.31 4.20 9.79
N TRP A 95 -2.98 3.54 8.85
CA TRP A 95 -4.28 3.99 8.35
C TRP A 95 -5.36 3.95 9.43
N ILE A 96 -5.40 2.90 10.26
CA ILE A 96 -6.30 2.86 11.43
C ILE A 96 -5.97 4.00 12.40
N TYR A 97 -4.69 4.23 12.69
CA TYR A 97 -4.27 5.33 13.55
C TYR A 97 -4.67 6.69 12.97
N ALA A 98 -4.50 6.90 11.67
CA ALA A 98 -4.94 8.11 10.97
C ALA A 98 -6.45 8.33 11.09
N LEU A 99 -7.26 7.27 10.93
CA LEU A 99 -8.71 7.33 11.14
C LEU A 99 -9.08 7.73 12.57
N THR A 100 -8.38 7.20 13.57
CA THR A 100 -8.64 7.55 14.97
C THR A 100 -8.32 9.02 15.24
N LEU A 101 -7.24 9.55 14.65
CA LEU A 101 -6.90 10.97 14.74
C LEU A 101 -7.91 11.85 14.01
N TYR A 102 -8.36 11.43 12.83
CA TYR A 102 -9.34 12.14 12.02
C TYR A 102 -10.71 12.20 12.70
N SER A 103 -11.11 11.13 13.38
CA SER A 103 -12.39 11.03 14.10
C SER A 103 -12.39 11.72 15.47
N SER A 104 -11.23 12.01 16.04
CA SER A 104 -11.13 12.71 17.32
C SER A 104 -11.36 14.22 17.15
N GLU A 105 -12.13 14.84 18.05
CA GLU A 105 -12.28 16.29 18.12
C GLU A 105 -10.91 16.93 18.39
N ASN A 106 -10.29 17.51 17.35
CA ASN A 106 -9.02 18.21 17.45
C ASN A 106 -9.15 19.61 16.85
N ASP A 107 -8.73 20.62 17.61
CA ASP A 107 -8.59 22.02 17.15
C ASP A 107 -7.57 22.20 16.00
N CYS A 108 -6.90 21.11 15.59
CA CYS A 108 -5.88 21.10 14.55
C CYS A 108 -6.43 21.46 13.16
N GLN A 109 -7.73 21.31 12.90
CA GLN A 109 -8.35 21.86 11.68
C GLN A 109 -8.12 23.38 11.55
N ASN A 110 -8.15 24.10 12.68
CA ASN A 110 -8.02 25.55 12.71
C ASN A 110 -6.57 26.00 12.96
N LYS A 111 -5.82 25.27 13.80
CA LYS A 111 -4.45 25.63 14.20
C LYS A 111 -3.38 25.18 13.22
N ALA A 112 -3.58 24.05 12.53
CA ALA A 112 -2.61 23.44 11.62
C ALA A 112 -3.32 22.85 10.38
N PRO A 113 -3.98 23.69 9.55
CA PRO A 113 -4.84 23.24 8.46
C PRO A 113 -4.08 22.41 7.41
N VAL A 114 -2.79 22.67 7.21
CA VAL A 114 -1.94 21.94 6.27
C VAL A 114 -1.70 20.50 6.73
N LEU A 115 -1.39 20.30 8.03
CA LEU A 115 -1.21 18.96 8.58
C LEU A 115 -2.52 18.17 8.56
N TYR A 116 -3.63 18.83 8.88
CA TYR A 116 -4.95 18.21 8.84
C TYR A 116 -5.33 17.79 7.41
N PHE A 117 -5.09 18.65 6.41
CA PHE A 117 -5.31 18.32 5.01
C PHE A 117 -4.46 17.11 4.57
N PHE A 118 -3.20 17.01 5.02
CA PHE A 118 -2.37 15.85 4.73
C PHE A 118 -2.92 14.56 5.35
N LEU A 119 -3.38 14.61 6.60
CA LEU A 119 -4.04 13.48 7.26
C LEU A 119 -5.29 13.04 6.48
N GLU A 120 -6.12 13.98 6.06
CA GLU A 120 -7.34 13.70 5.28
C GLU A 120 -6.99 13.06 3.93
N MET A 121 -6.04 13.63 3.19
CA MET A 121 -5.56 13.08 1.92
C MET A 121 -4.98 11.67 2.09
N TYR A 122 -4.24 11.42 3.18
CA TYR A 122 -3.72 10.10 3.49
C TYR A 122 -4.85 9.10 3.74
N VAL A 123 -5.85 9.45 4.56
CA VAL A 123 -7.00 8.58 4.86
C VAL A 123 -7.80 8.26 3.59
N VAL A 124 -8.10 9.28 2.78
CA VAL A 124 -8.86 9.13 1.53
C VAL A 124 -8.10 8.27 0.53
N TYR A 125 -6.81 8.50 0.37
CA TYR A 125 -5.96 7.72 -0.53
C TYR A 125 -6.00 6.22 -0.17
N TYR A 126 -5.73 5.88 1.08
CA TYR A 126 -5.73 4.48 1.52
C TYR A 126 -7.13 3.86 1.51
N ALA A 127 -8.19 4.64 1.79
CA ALA A 127 -9.57 4.18 1.65
C ALA A 127 -9.90 3.82 0.19
N ALA A 128 -9.45 4.63 -0.78
CA ALA A 128 -9.62 4.34 -2.21
C ALA A 128 -8.86 3.07 -2.63
N VAL A 129 -7.61 2.91 -2.19
CA VAL A 129 -6.81 1.70 -2.47
C VAL A 129 -7.49 0.45 -1.90
N LEU A 130 -7.92 0.49 -0.64
CA LEU A 130 -8.64 -0.63 -0.02
C LEU A 130 -9.97 -0.90 -0.74
N GLY A 131 -10.70 0.14 -1.15
CA GLY A 131 -11.94 0.00 -1.92
C GLY A 131 -11.73 -0.72 -3.26
N ILE A 132 -10.66 -0.39 -3.99
CA ILE A 132 -10.30 -1.07 -5.24
C ILE A 132 -9.97 -2.55 -5.00
N ILE A 133 -9.20 -2.84 -3.94
CA ILE A 133 -8.84 -4.23 -3.58
C ILE A 133 -10.09 -5.04 -3.25
N ILE A 134 -10.98 -4.51 -2.41
CA ILE A 134 -12.24 -5.16 -2.05
C ILE A 134 -13.10 -5.39 -3.29
N PHE A 135 -13.22 -4.39 -4.16
CA PHE A 135 -13.97 -4.52 -5.41
C PHE A 135 -13.39 -5.61 -6.32
N ALA A 136 -12.07 -5.69 -6.45
CA ALA A 136 -11.39 -6.72 -7.23
C ALA A 136 -11.66 -8.14 -6.67
N ILE A 137 -11.64 -8.30 -5.34
CA ILE A 137 -11.96 -9.57 -4.68
C ILE A 137 -13.41 -9.98 -4.97
N ILE A 138 -14.36 -9.07 -4.78
CA ILE A 138 -15.79 -9.33 -5.04
C ILE A 138 -16.00 -9.74 -6.49
N PHE A 139 -15.43 -8.97 -7.43
CA PHE A 139 -15.52 -9.26 -8.86
C PHE A 139 -14.98 -10.66 -9.20
N PHE A 140 -13.83 -11.03 -8.64
CA PHE A 140 -13.23 -12.34 -8.87
C PHE A 140 -14.07 -13.47 -8.27
N SER A 141 -14.61 -13.29 -7.06
CA SER A 141 -15.50 -14.26 -6.42
C SER A 141 -16.80 -14.46 -7.22
N VAL A 142 -17.41 -13.39 -7.73
CA VAL A 142 -18.61 -13.47 -8.57
C VAL A 142 -18.32 -14.20 -9.88
N LYS A 143 -17.18 -13.90 -10.52
CA LYS A 143 -16.75 -14.59 -11.74
C LYS A 143 -16.56 -16.09 -11.51
N ALA A 144 -15.89 -16.47 -10.42
CA ALA A 144 -15.69 -17.87 -10.06
C ALA A 144 -17.02 -18.61 -9.78
N LEU A 145 -17.97 -17.95 -9.11
CA LEU A 145 -19.31 -18.48 -8.88
C LEU A 145 -20.08 -18.68 -10.20
N LEU A 146 -20.02 -17.72 -11.12
CA LEU A 146 -20.66 -17.81 -12.43
C LEU A 146 -20.06 -18.95 -13.28
N GLU A 147 -18.74 -19.09 -13.33
CA GLU A 147 -18.08 -20.17 -14.06
C GLU A 147 -18.44 -21.56 -13.51
N ASN A 148 -18.52 -21.70 -12.19
CA ASN A 148 -18.93 -22.95 -11.53
C ASN A 148 -20.41 -23.26 -11.80
N CYS A 149 -21.28 -22.24 -11.84
CA CYS A 149 -22.69 -22.40 -12.17
C CYS A 149 -22.90 -22.81 -13.65
N PHE A 150 -22.14 -22.24 -14.58
CA PHE A 150 -22.17 -22.63 -16.00
C PHE A 150 -21.64 -24.04 -16.24
N LYS A 151 -20.58 -24.47 -15.55
CA LYS A 151 -20.10 -25.86 -15.62
C LYS A 151 -21.13 -26.86 -15.09
N SER A 152 -21.80 -26.54 -13.99
CA SER A 152 -22.86 -27.38 -13.42
C SER A 152 -24.02 -27.58 -14.41
N LYS A 153 -24.48 -26.52 -15.07
CA LYS A 153 -25.53 -26.62 -16.10
C LYS A 153 -25.11 -27.47 -17.30
N LYS A 154 -23.86 -27.40 -17.74
CA LYS A 154 -23.38 -28.13 -18.94
C LYS A 154 -23.31 -29.65 -18.73
N ASN A 155 -23.03 -30.12 -17.51
CA ASN A 155 -23.02 -31.56 -17.22
C ASN A 155 -24.42 -32.18 -17.22
N ILE A 156 -25.47 -31.42 -16.84
CA ILE A 156 -26.85 -31.92 -16.82
C ILE A 156 -27.39 -32.21 -18.24
N TYR A 157 -26.91 -31.49 -19.26
CA TYR A 157 -27.34 -31.69 -20.66
C TYR A 157 -26.57 -32.79 -21.41
N LEU A 158 -25.54 -33.40 -20.82
CA LEU A 158 -24.75 -34.48 -21.45
C LEU A 158 -25.09 -35.88 -20.90
N GLU A 159 -25.93 -35.97 -19.86
CA GLU A 159 -26.44 -37.23 -19.30
C GLU A 159 -27.88 -37.56 -19.74
N THR A 160 -28.50 -36.74 -20.60
CA THR A 160 -29.78 -37.03 -21.27
C THR A 160 -29.58 -37.22 -22.75
#